data_AF-A0A930TUB1-F1
#
_entry.id   AF-A0A930TUB1-F1
#
_cell.length_a   1.000
_cell.length_b   1.000
_cell.length_c   1.000
_cell.angle_alpha   90.00
_cell.angle_beta   90.00
_cell.angle_gamma   90.00
#
_symmetry.space_group_name_H-M   'P 1'
#
loop_
_entity.id
_entity.type
_entity.pdbx_description
1 polymer ?
#
loop_
_entity_poly.entity_id
_entity_poly.type
_entity_poly.pdbx_seq_one_letter_code
_entity_poly.pdbx_strand_id
1 'polypeptide(L)'
;MNDLIALYGAPSQAGFESAGFYESTQPDADLDQIALRYYQYFIGDLWERFGEAAWMSAWKPLYTRPLDTKSGIVVELKAIATPEIVSLVPLFLHSEDSQEQTQKALSAVFDASDIRNLTIYAIGDGEAMSGVLVAGGSQMGDVTIVILLLD
;
A
#
# COMPACT_ATOMS: atom_id res chain seq x y z
N MET A 1 9.18 7.20 -9.45
CA MET A 1 8.94 7.57 -8.04
C MET A 1 7.95 8.73 -7.93
N ASN A 2 8.19 9.87 -8.60
CA ASN A 2 7.23 10.98 -8.63
C ASN A 2 5.85 10.61 -9.20
N ASP A 3 5.79 9.63 -10.11
CA ASP A 3 4.52 9.27 -10.76
C ASP A 3 3.50 8.65 -9.80
N LEU A 4 3.92 7.84 -8.83
CA LEU A 4 2.98 7.28 -7.84
C LEU A 4 2.49 8.35 -6.86
N ILE A 5 3.37 9.25 -6.40
CA ILE A 5 2.96 10.36 -5.55
C ILE A 5 2.02 11.32 -6.30
N ALA A 6 2.24 11.53 -7.60
CA ALA A 6 1.33 12.33 -8.42
C ALA A 6 -0.05 11.68 -8.59
N LEU A 7 -0.11 10.35 -8.68
CA LEU A 7 -1.37 9.60 -8.91
C LEU A 7 -2.17 9.34 -7.63
N TYR A 8 -1.49 9.05 -6.52
CA TYR A 8 -2.11 8.68 -5.24
C TYR A 8 -2.08 9.81 -4.22
N GLY A 9 -1.47 10.94 -4.53
CA GLY A 9 -1.33 12.06 -3.62
C GLY A 9 -0.03 12.04 -2.80
N ALA A 10 0.34 13.24 -2.33
CA ALA A 10 1.50 13.45 -1.47
C ALA A 10 1.35 12.71 -0.13
N PRO A 11 2.47 12.41 0.56
CA PRO A 11 2.44 11.95 1.94
C PRO A 11 1.51 12.81 2.79
N SER A 12 0.50 12.20 3.40
CA SER A 12 -0.51 12.89 4.17
C SER A 12 -0.77 12.18 5.50
N GLN A 13 -1.41 12.89 6.43
CA GLN A 13 -1.97 12.35 7.68
C GLN A 13 -3.50 12.50 7.66
N ALA A 14 -4.10 12.42 6.47
CA ALA A 14 -5.52 12.70 6.28
C ALA A 14 -6.42 11.59 6.86
N GLY A 15 -5.89 10.37 7.00
CA GLY A 15 -6.65 9.21 7.43
C GLY A 15 -7.78 8.82 6.47
N PHE A 16 -7.73 9.28 5.23
CA PHE A 16 -8.74 9.03 4.20
C PHE A 16 -8.16 9.25 2.80
N GLU A 17 -8.77 8.66 1.78
CA GLU A 17 -8.31 8.60 0.38
C GLU A 17 -6.96 7.89 0.25
N SER A 18 -6.12 8.34 -0.67
CA SER A 18 -4.84 7.72 -0.98
C SER A 18 -3.65 8.60 -0.59
N ALA A 19 -2.50 7.96 -0.43
CA ALA A 19 -1.21 8.63 -0.32
C ALA A 19 -0.07 7.74 -0.80
N GLY A 20 0.93 8.35 -1.43
CA GLY A 20 2.22 7.71 -1.75
C GLY A 20 3.32 8.15 -0.79
N PHE A 21 4.15 7.20 -0.35
CA PHE A 21 5.31 7.44 0.52
C PHE A 21 6.57 6.79 -0.05
N TYR A 22 7.72 7.38 0.30
CA TYR A 22 9.03 6.87 -0.06
C TYR A 22 10.04 7.14 1.04
N GLU A 23 10.93 6.18 1.27
CA GLU A 23 12.05 6.29 2.19
C GLU A 23 13.23 5.44 1.71
N SER A 24 14.44 5.95 1.85
CA SER A 24 15.66 5.12 1.74
C SER A 24 16.05 4.60 3.12
N THR A 25 16.16 3.29 3.24
CA THR A 25 16.51 2.59 4.49
C THR A 25 17.74 1.70 4.29
N GLN A 26 18.07 0.88 5.29
CA GLN A 26 19.09 -0.14 5.11
C GLN A 26 18.55 -1.31 4.28
N PRO A 27 19.38 -1.98 3.47
CA PRO A 27 19.02 -3.27 2.89
C PRO A 27 18.52 -4.23 3.98
N ASP A 28 17.50 -5.02 3.65
CA ASP A 28 16.87 -6.00 4.55
C ASP A 28 16.18 -5.40 5.79
N ALA A 29 15.86 -4.10 5.79
CA ALA A 29 14.99 -3.52 6.81
C ALA A 29 13.61 -4.21 6.84
N ASP A 30 13.01 -4.26 8.03
CA ASP A 30 11.73 -4.92 8.25
C ASP A 30 10.59 -4.16 7.55
N LEU A 31 10.16 -4.70 6.41
CA LEU A 31 9.12 -4.09 5.58
C LEU A 31 7.77 -4.04 6.30
N ASP A 32 7.47 -5.02 7.16
CA ASP A 32 6.22 -5.03 7.94
C ASP A 32 6.22 -3.89 8.96
N GLN A 33 7.34 -3.68 9.64
CA GLN A 33 7.50 -2.58 10.60
C GLN A 33 7.42 -1.21 9.91
N ILE A 34 8.05 -1.07 8.74
CA ILE A 34 8.01 0.18 7.96
C ILE A 34 6.60 0.46 7.45
N ALA A 35 5.91 -0.56 6.91
CA ALA A 35 4.53 -0.44 6.44
C ALA A 35 3.59 -0.01 7.58
N LEU A 36 3.71 -0.63 8.76
CA LEU A 36 2.91 -0.26 9.93
C LEU A 36 3.19 1.17 10.37
N ARG A 37 4.45 1.61 10.38
CA ARG A 37 4.81 3.00 10.72
C ARG A 37 4.15 4.01 9.79
N TYR A 38 4.15 3.75 8.48
CA TYR A 38 3.51 4.64 7.52
C TYR A 38 1.98 4.56 7.56
N TYR A 39 1.42 3.41 7.90
CA TYR A 39 0.00 3.29 8.18
C TYR A 39 -0.40 4.17 9.38
N GLN A 40 0.31 4.05 10.51
CA GLN A 40 0.12 4.90 11.69
C GLN A 40 0.25 6.38 11.36
N TYR A 41 1.28 6.75 10.60
CA TYR A 41 1.49 8.13 10.14
C TYR A 41 0.31 8.63 9.31
N PHE A 42 -0.15 7.83 8.34
CA PHE A 42 -1.25 8.20 7.45
C PHE A 42 -2.57 8.40 8.19
N ILE A 43 -2.85 7.56 9.18
CA ILE A 43 -4.03 7.69 10.05
C ILE A 43 -3.92 8.94 10.95
N GLY A 44 -2.71 9.30 11.39
CA GLY A 44 -2.46 10.52 12.15
C GLY A 44 -3.25 10.59 13.45
N ASP A 45 -3.90 11.72 13.71
CA ASP A 45 -4.66 11.97 14.95
C ASP A 45 -5.81 10.98 15.17
N LEU A 46 -6.32 10.34 14.11
CA LEU A 46 -7.36 9.32 14.23
C LEU A 46 -6.86 8.05 14.95
N TRP A 47 -5.55 7.81 14.91
CA TRP A 47 -4.91 6.66 15.56
C TRP A 47 -5.02 6.81 17.07
N GLU A 48 -4.68 7.99 17.58
CA GLU A 48 -4.77 8.33 19.00
C GLU A 48 -6.24 8.46 19.45
N ARG A 49 -7.10 9.02 18.58
CA ARG A 49 -8.50 9.28 18.91
C ARG A 49 -9.33 8.00 19.05
N PHE A 50 -9.15 7.04 18.14
CA PHE A 50 -9.92 5.80 18.12
C PHE A 50 -9.15 4.60 18.68
N GLY A 51 -7.84 4.76 18.89
CA GLY A 51 -6.96 3.80 19.53
C GLY A 51 -6.38 2.77 18.56
N GLU A 52 -5.18 2.32 18.88
CA GLU A 52 -4.45 1.27 18.13
C GLU A 52 -5.30 0.01 17.92
N ALA A 53 -6.08 -0.41 18.92
CA ALA A 53 -6.88 -1.63 18.83
C ALA A 53 -7.91 -1.60 17.68
N ALA A 54 -8.48 -0.43 17.38
CA ALA A 54 -9.42 -0.27 16.27
C ALA A 54 -8.69 -0.44 14.92
N TRP A 55 -7.62 0.33 14.72
CA TRP A 55 -6.87 0.33 13.45
C TRP A 55 -6.05 -0.95 13.20
N MET A 56 -5.66 -1.64 14.26
CA MET A 56 -4.98 -2.94 14.15
C MET A 56 -5.96 -4.10 13.94
N SER A 57 -7.27 -3.90 14.09
CA SER A 57 -8.25 -4.97 13.93
C SER A 57 -8.33 -5.49 12.48
N ALA A 58 -8.13 -4.61 11.50
CA ALA A 58 -8.11 -4.95 10.08
C ALA A 58 -6.69 -5.22 9.55
N TRP A 59 -5.64 -4.85 10.30
CA TRP A 59 -4.24 -5.00 9.90
C TRP A 59 -3.86 -6.47 9.72
N LYS A 60 -3.75 -6.91 8.47
CA LYS A 60 -3.28 -8.26 8.12
C LYS A 60 -2.66 -8.28 6.72
N PRO A 61 -1.60 -9.06 6.47
CA PRO A 61 -1.12 -9.30 5.12
C PRO A 61 -2.18 -10.07 4.32
N LEU A 62 -2.53 -9.53 3.16
CA LEU A 62 -3.41 -10.15 2.16
C LEU A 62 -2.60 -10.97 1.15
N TYR A 63 -1.40 -10.50 0.83
CA TYR A 63 -0.52 -11.11 -0.13
C TYR A 63 0.93 -10.73 0.18
N THR A 64 1.82 -11.72 0.19
CA THR A 64 3.27 -11.50 0.19
C THR A 64 3.82 -12.17 -1.04
N ARG A 65 4.57 -11.42 -1.87
CA ARG A 65 5.17 -11.94 -3.09
C ARG A 65 6.18 -13.03 -2.72
N PRO A 66 6.01 -14.29 -3.17
CA PRO A 66 7.00 -15.32 -2.93
C PRO A 66 8.29 -15.01 -3.69
N LEU A 67 9.43 -15.35 -3.08
CA LEU A 67 10.74 -15.27 -3.72
C LEU A 67 10.71 -16.07 -5.04
N ASP A 68 11.40 -15.55 -6.07
CA ASP A 68 11.52 -16.15 -7.42
C ASP A 68 10.24 -16.23 -8.26
N THR A 69 9.17 -15.54 -7.84
CA THR A 69 7.95 -15.41 -8.67
C THR A 69 8.09 -14.27 -9.65
N LYS A 70 7.53 -14.41 -10.86
CA LYS A 70 7.44 -13.29 -11.81
C LYS A 70 6.60 -12.16 -11.19
N SER A 71 7.21 -10.99 -11.01
CA SER A 71 6.53 -9.80 -10.52
C SER A 71 5.38 -9.39 -11.44
N GLY A 72 4.24 -9.06 -10.82
CA GLY A 72 3.11 -8.49 -11.54
C GLY A 72 2.07 -7.90 -10.59
N ILE A 73 2.32 -6.70 -10.08
CA ILE A 73 1.49 -6.04 -9.06
C ILE A 73 0.01 -5.93 -9.45
N VAL A 74 -0.29 -5.70 -10.73
CA VAL A 74 -1.67 -5.65 -11.23
C VAL A 74 -2.37 -7.01 -11.11
N VAL A 75 -1.65 -8.10 -11.40
CA VAL A 75 -2.19 -9.47 -11.28
C VAL A 75 -2.29 -9.86 -9.82
N GLU A 76 -1.29 -9.51 -9.01
CA GLU A 76 -1.25 -9.77 -7.57
C GLU A 76 -2.41 -9.08 -6.84
N LEU A 77 -2.67 -7.80 -7.12
CA LEU A 77 -3.82 -7.07 -6.59
C LEU A 77 -5.15 -7.71 -7.01
N LYS A 78 -5.28 -8.11 -8.27
CA LYS A 78 -6.50 -8.78 -8.79
C LYS A 78 -6.70 -10.19 -8.24
N ALA A 79 -5.66 -10.83 -7.72
CA ALA A 79 -5.74 -12.15 -7.11
C ALA A 79 -6.27 -12.12 -5.67
N ILE A 80 -6.35 -10.93 -5.04
CA ILE A 80 -6.92 -10.76 -3.71
C ILE A 80 -8.43 -11.03 -3.77
N ALA A 81 -8.86 -12.09 -3.09
CA ALA A 81 -10.26 -12.53 -3.05
C ALA A 81 -10.99 -12.13 -1.76
N THR A 82 -10.35 -11.34 -0.91
CA THR A 82 -10.88 -10.90 0.39
C THR A 82 -12.11 -10.00 0.17
N PRO A 83 -13.32 -10.39 0.63
CA PRO A 83 -14.57 -9.70 0.29
C PRO A 83 -14.56 -8.20 0.57
N GLU A 84 -14.00 -7.79 1.72
CA GLU A 84 -13.89 -6.39 2.14
C GLU A 84 -12.90 -5.57 1.29
N ILE A 85 -12.04 -6.21 0.50
CA ILE A 85 -11.00 -5.57 -0.31
C ILE A 85 -11.28 -5.64 -1.81
N VAL A 86 -12.02 -6.64 -2.28
CA VAL A 86 -12.25 -6.88 -3.73
C VAL A 86 -12.84 -5.65 -4.42
N SER A 87 -13.72 -4.90 -3.76
CA SER A 87 -14.31 -3.66 -4.28
C SER A 87 -13.32 -2.49 -4.38
N LEU A 88 -12.25 -2.50 -3.57
CA LEU A 88 -11.22 -1.46 -3.53
C LEU A 88 -10.15 -1.65 -4.60
N VAL A 89 -9.90 -2.89 -5.03
CA VAL A 89 -8.86 -3.20 -6.03
C VAL A 89 -9.08 -2.41 -7.34
N PRO A 90 -10.28 -2.31 -7.93
CA PRO A 90 -10.50 -1.47 -9.11
C PRO A 90 -10.18 0.00 -8.89
N LEU A 91 -10.50 0.55 -7.71
CA LEU A 91 -10.22 1.94 -7.35
C LEU A 91 -8.72 2.16 -7.18
N PHE A 92 -8.03 1.23 -6.53
CA PHE A 92 -6.58 1.24 -6.43
C PHE A 92 -5.93 1.19 -7.82
N LEU A 93 -6.48 0.42 -8.76
CA LEU A 93 -5.93 0.32 -10.12
C LEU A 93 -6.36 1.47 -11.06
N HIS A 94 -7.02 2.52 -10.54
CA HIS A 94 -7.63 3.58 -11.33
C HIS A 94 -7.55 4.95 -10.65
N SER A 95 -6.65 5.82 -11.11
CA SER A 95 -6.70 7.27 -10.85
C SER A 95 -7.76 7.95 -11.72
N GLU A 96 -8.18 9.17 -11.35
CA GLU A 96 -9.13 10.00 -12.12
C GLU A 96 -8.76 10.16 -13.61
N ASP A 97 -7.47 10.21 -13.93
CA ASP A 97 -7.00 10.49 -15.29
C ASP A 97 -6.94 9.27 -16.22
N SER A 98 -6.54 8.08 -15.74
CA SER A 98 -6.49 6.85 -16.55
C SER A 98 -6.14 5.59 -15.74
N GLN A 99 -6.92 4.52 -15.96
CA GLN A 99 -6.62 3.17 -15.49
C GLN A 99 -5.28 2.65 -16.01
N GLU A 100 -5.00 2.88 -17.30
CA GLU A 100 -3.79 2.36 -17.95
C GLU A 100 -2.54 3.02 -17.40
N GLN A 101 -2.59 4.34 -17.19
CA GLN A 101 -1.49 5.10 -16.60
C GLN A 101 -1.22 4.64 -15.16
N THR A 102 -2.27 4.43 -14.38
CA THR A 102 -2.15 3.96 -12.99
C THR A 102 -1.49 2.59 -12.92
N GLN A 103 -1.98 1.64 -13.72
CA GLN A 103 -1.43 0.28 -13.77
C GLN A 103 0.03 0.29 -14.24
N LYS A 104 0.35 1.10 -15.24
CA LYS A 104 1.72 1.25 -15.73
C LYS A 104 2.65 1.84 -14.67
N ALA A 105 2.21 2.86 -13.94
CA ALA A 105 3.00 3.47 -12.87
C ALA A 105 3.23 2.51 -11.71
N LEU A 106 2.21 1.75 -11.31
CA LEU A 106 2.34 0.68 -10.30
C LEU A 106 3.36 -0.36 -10.75
N SER A 107 3.24 -0.90 -11.96
CA SER A 107 4.19 -1.90 -12.48
C SER A 107 5.59 -1.34 -12.63
N ALA A 108 5.76 -0.07 -13.03
CA ALA A 108 7.07 0.55 -13.15
C ALA A 108 7.84 0.62 -11.82
N VAL A 109 7.12 0.63 -10.70
CA VAL A 109 7.74 0.66 -9.36
C VAL A 109 7.78 -0.73 -8.75
N PHE A 110 6.64 -1.40 -8.62
CA PHE A 110 6.53 -2.65 -7.87
C PHE A 110 6.96 -3.89 -8.65
N ASP A 111 7.05 -3.81 -9.98
CA ASP A 111 7.57 -4.91 -10.82
C ASP A 111 9.00 -4.65 -11.30
N ALA A 112 9.64 -3.59 -10.81
CA ALA A 112 11.04 -3.31 -11.12
C ALA A 112 11.94 -4.45 -10.60
N SER A 113 12.99 -4.77 -11.35
CA SER A 113 13.86 -5.93 -11.10
C SER A 113 14.64 -5.84 -9.79
N ASP A 114 14.77 -4.64 -9.22
CA ASP A 114 15.40 -4.37 -7.94
C ASP A 114 14.43 -4.51 -6.75
N ILE A 115 13.12 -4.61 -6.97
CA ILE A 115 12.17 -4.93 -5.90
C ILE A 115 12.38 -6.38 -5.45
N ARG A 116 12.69 -6.53 -4.16
CA ARG A 116 12.96 -7.82 -3.53
C ARG A 116 11.76 -8.35 -2.77
N ASN A 117 11.12 -7.46 -2.00
CA ASN A 117 10.01 -7.80 -1.12
C ASN A 117 8.80 -6.97 -1.53
N LEU A 118 7.63 -7.61 -1.55
CA LEU A 118 6.36 -6.92 -1.72
C LEU A 118 5.32 -7.56 -0.83
N THR A 119 4.63 -6.73 -0.04
CA THR A 119 3.49 -7.16 0.77
C THR A 119 2.32 -6.20 0.57
N ILE A 120 1.13 -6.76 0.46
CA ILE A 120 -0.14 -6.06 0.38
C ILE A 120 -0.89 -6.35 1.67
N TYR A 121 -1.36 -5.32 2.35
CA TYR A 121 -2.08 -5.41 3.62
C TYR A 121 -3.51 -4.92 3.46
N ALA A 122 -4.42 -5.52 4.22
CA ALA A 122 -5.68 -4.88 4.57
C ALA A 122 -5.42 -3.88 5.69
N ILE A 123 -6.08 -2.74 5.59
CA ILE A 123 -6.07 -1.68 6.61
C ILE A 123 -7.50 -1.20 6.83
N GLY A 124 -7.76 -0.57 7.97
CA GLY A 124 -9.10 -0.13 8.34
C GLY A 124 -9.32 -0.14 9.85
N ASP A 125 -10.43 0.43 10.28
CA ASP A 125 -10.84 0.41 11.69
C ASP A 125 -11.63 -0.87 12.05
N GLY A 126 -11.89 -1.73 11.07
CA GLY A 126 -12.70 -2.96 11.22
C GLY A 126 -14.20 -2.71 11.24
N GLU A 127 -14.64 -1.46 11.06
CA GLU A 127 -16.04 -1.05 11.05
C GLU A 127 -16.38 -0.29 9.76
N ALA A 128 -16.14 1.02 9.74
CA ALA A 128 -16.53 1.87 8.63
C ALA A 128 -15.42 1.97 7.58
N MET A 129 -14.17 2.07 8.01
CA MET A 129 -13.07 2.32 7.10
C MET A 129 -12.39 1.04 6.65
N SER A 130 -12.19 0.90 5.35
CA SER A 130 -11.52 -0.23 4.73
C SER A 130 -10.56 0.23 3.62
N GLY A 131 -9.43 -0.44 3.51
CA GLY A 131 -8.35 0.02 2.66
C GLY A 131 -7.32 -1.05 2.32
N VAL A 132 -6.43 -0.66 1.41
CA VAL A 132 -5.28 -1.46 0.98
C VAL A 132 -4.01 -0.64 1.13
N LEU A 133 -2.97 -1.28 1.67
CA LEU A 133 -1.61 -0.76 1.67
C LEU A 133 -0.72 -1.70 0.86
N VAL A 134 0.00 -1.17 -0.12
CA VAL A 134 1.04 -1.89 -0.86
C VAL A 134 2.40 -1.37 -0.42
N ALA A 135 3.25 -2.25 0.09
CA ALA A 135 4.63 -1.95 0.47
C ALA A 135 5.60 -2.73 -0.41
N GLY A 136 6.56 -2.04 -1.03
CA GLY A 136 7.62 -2.62 -1.83
C GLY A 136 8.98 -2.20 -1.31
N GLY A 137 9.87 -3.16 -1.07
CA GLY A 137 11.25 -2.93 -0.64
C GLY A 137 12.25 -3.37 -1.72
N SER A 138 13.17 -2.48 -2.09
CA SER A 138 14.24 -2.74 -3.05
C SER A 138 15.44 -3.43 -2.41
N GLN A 139 16.27 -4.06 -3.25
CA GLN A 139 17.57 -4.63 -2.83
C GLN A 139 18.52 -3.59 -2.23
N MET A 140 18.36 -2.31 -2.59
CA MET A 140 19.20 -1.22 -2.09
C MET A 140 18.67 -0.59 -0.80
N GLY A 141 17.52 -1.07 -0.28
CA GLY A 141 16.90 -0.55 0.93
C GLY A 141 15.88 0.57 0.70
N ASP A 142 15.55 0.89 -0.55
CA ASP A 142 14.48 1.83 -0.85
C ASP A 142 13.12 1.18 -0.60
N VAL A 143 12.23 1.89 0.10
CA VAL A 143 10.87 1.45 0.38
C VAL A 143 9.89 2.43 -0.27
N THR A 144 8.95 1.88 -1.03
CA THR A 144 7.80 2.63 -1.57
C THR A 144 6.52 2.06 -0.98
N ILE A 145 5.65 2.95 -0.52
CA ILE A 145 4.35 2.60 0.04
C ILE A 145 3.26 3.38 -0.69
N VAL A 146 2.17 2.69 -1.02
CA VAL A 146 0.94 3.32 -1.53
C VAL A 146 -0.22 2.84 -0.67
N ILE A 147 -1.00 3.78 -0.16
CA ILE A 147 -2.17 3.55 0.68
C ILE A 147 -3.41 4.04 -0.06
N LEU A 148 -4.53 3.32 0.09
CA LEU A 148 -5.89 3.76 -0.21
C LEU A 148 -6.79 3.33 0.95
N LEU A 149 -7.53 4.27 1.54
CA LEU A 149 -8.47 4.03 2.63
C LEU A 149 -9.77 4.80 2.37
N LEU A 150 -10.90 4.10 2.40
CA LEU A 150 -12.24 4.64 2.15
C LEU A 150 -13.19 4.26 3.30
N ASP A 151 -14.37 4.87 3.35
CA ASP A 151 -15.44 4.66 4.33
C ASP A 151 -16.56 3.72 3.84
#